data_AF-C1E594-F1
#
_entry.id   AF-C1E594-F1
#
_cell.length_a   1.000
_cell.length_b   1.000
_cell.length_c   1.000
_cell.angle_alpha   90.00
_cell.angle_beta   90.00
_cell.angle_gamma   90.00
#
_symmetry.space_group_name_H-M   'P 1'
#
loop_
_entity.id
_entity.type
_entity.pdbx_description
1 polymer ?
#
loop_
_entity_poly.entity_id
_entity_poly.type
_entity_poly.pdbx_seq_one_letter_code
_entity_poly.pdbx_strand_id
1 'polypeptide(L)'
;MARGAHWLSGGARRWLDDLAHAWWKRGMLARLRGDHRTSGGGREEVLVAEIERRTKSLEAVYLGNFAWMKGPSRDDEAASGGDARDASHVSRACRVLATHQALSPFFPDTSKMVDIIREHEGAEALASSVLGAGVAAAMMMTRDPTALAVRIVRALAYDHGDRGWAWTEARPGVGVDRGSTGDRRSAEAFAGSAATGIEPGTTGRIGDVGDDDDEAAYAMETSRCLYHSLFAAEGVPGLVAATCCAVDGEAWFSRVPARHGVTVRRTESLGAGDGRCVIRVERRRDARRFVASNGEYQGKGS
;
A
#
# COMPACT_ATOMS: atom_id res chain seq x y z
N MET A 1 -27.93 -7.55 -1.07
CA MET A 1 -27.18 -8.07 0.10
C MET A 1 -27.15 -6.98 1.15
N ALA A 2 -27.60 -7.26 2.38
CA ALA A 2 -27.51 -6.29 3.47
C ALA A 2 -26.02 -5.96 3.72
N ARG A 3 -25.68 -4.67 3.78
CA ARG A 3 -24.35 -4.22 4.19
C ARG A 3 -24.15 -4.69 5.64
N GLY A 4 -23.23 -5.62 5.88
CA GLY A 4 -22.85 -6.05 7.23
C GLY A 4 -22.87 -7.57 7.50
N ALA A 5 -23.42 -8.39 6.61
CA ALA A 5 -23.25 -9.85 6.72
C ALA A 5 -21.98 -10.27 6.00
N HIS A 6 -20.98 -10.75 6.75
CA HIS A 6 -19.77 -11.34 6.19
C HIS A 6 -20.14 -12.52 5.28
N TRP A 7 -19.53 -12.62 4.10
CA TRP A 7 -19.87 -13.64 3.09
C TRP A 7 -19.52 -15.07 3.51
N LEU A 8 -18.69 -15.23 4.55
CA LEU A 8 -18.44 -16.50 5.23
C LEU A 8 -19.14 -16.57 6.58
N SER A 9 -19.61 -17.78 6.92
CA SER A 9 -20.07 -18.09 8.27
C SER A 9 -18.96 -17.91 9.31
N GLY A 10 -19.33 -17.64 10.56
CA GLY A 10 -18.34 -17.48 11.64
C GLY A 10 -17.45 -18.72 11.85
N GLY A 11 -17.97 -19.92 11.59
CA GLY A 11 -17.18 -21.16 11.64
C GLY A 11 -16.14 -21.25 10.51
N ALA A 12 -16.56 -20.99 9.26
CA ALA A 12 -15.64 -20.99 8.12
C ALA A 12 -14.55 -19.91 8.25
N ARG A 13 -14.92 -18.76 8.80
CA ARG A 13 -13.96 -17.68 9.09
C ARG A 13 -12.89 -18.11 10.09
N ARG A 14 -13.28 -18.65 11.25
CA ARG A 14 -12.32 -19.13 12.26
C ARG A 14 -11.39 -20.18 11.68
N TRP A 15 -11.93 -21.11 10.88
CA TRP A 15 -11.12 -22.12 10.20
C TRP A 15 -10.08 -21.50 9.24
N LEU A 16 -10.45 -20.48 8.47
CA LEU A 16 -9.49 -19.75 7.62
C LEU A 16 -8.44 -18.99 8.43
N ASP A 17 -8.85 -18.36 9.54
CA ASP A 17 -7.93 -17.65 10.43
C ASP A 17 -6.91 -18.61 11.07
N ASP A 18 -7.38 -19.78 11.53
CA ASP A 18 -6.54 -20.85 12.08
C ASP A 18 -5.58 -21.41 11.02
N LEU A 19 -6.07 -21.62 9.80
CA LEU A 19 -5.26 -22.08 8.67
C LEU A 19 -4.18 -21.05 8.33
N ALA A 20 -4.55 -19.78 8.18
CA ALA A 20 -3.63 -18.68 7.90
C ALA A 20 -2.57 -18.54 9.01
N HIS A 21 -2.97 -18.68 10.27
CA HIS A 21 -2.05 -18.68 11.40
C HIS A 21 -1.08 -19.88 11.37
N ALA A 22 -1.56 -21.09 11.07
CA ALA A 22 -0.72 -22.27 10.96
C ALA A 22 0.31 -22.16 9.83
N TRP A 23 -0.08 -21.60 8.67
CA TRP A 23 0.84 -21.31 7.57
C TRP A 23 1.87 -20.25 7.95
N TRP A 24 1.44 -19.15 8.57
CA TRP A 24 2.35 -18.14 9.08
C TRP A 24 3.38 -18.73 10.05
N LYS A 25 2.94 -19.55 11.01
CA LYS A 25 3.81 -20.18 12.01
C LYS A 25 4.87 -21.06 11.37
N ARG A 26 4.46 -21.90 10.40
CA ARG A 26 5.37 -22.77 9.66
C ARG A 26 6.38 -21.97 8.85
N GLY A 27 5.93 -20.93 8.13
CA GLY A 27 6.80 -20.03 7.36
C GLY A 27 7.82 -19.32 8.26
N MET A 28 7.36 -18.76 9.37
CA MET A 28 8.21 -18.03 10.31
C MET A 28 9.27 -18.96 10.93
N LEU A 29 8.89 -20.15 11.39
CA LEU A 29 9.86 -21.13 11.89
C LEU A 29 10.90 -21.51 10.83
N ALA A 30 10.47 -21.80 9.60
CA ALA A 30 11.39 -22.11 8.51
C ALA A 30 12.37 -20.95 8.25
N ARG A 31 11.87 -19.70 8.27
CA ARG A 31 12.69 -18.51 8.07
C ARG A 31 13.71 -18.30 9.19
N LEU A 32 13.28 -18.41 10.45
CA LEU A 32 14.13 -18.22 11.61
C LEU A 32 15.22 -19.30 11.74
N ARG A 33 14.93 -20.54 11.32
CA ARG A 33 15.92 -21.62 11.22
C ARG A 33 16.97 -21.38 10.15
N GLY A 34 16.60 -20.67 9.09
CA GLY A 34 17.51 -20.29 8.00
C GLY A 34 18.47 -19.15 8.36
N ASP A 35 18.33 -18.51 9.52
CA ASP A 35 19.15 -17.37 9.94
C ASP A 35 19.91 -17.67 11.24
N HIS A 36 21.24 -17.70 11.16
CA HIS A 36 22.15 -17.99 12.27
C HIS A 36 21.92 -17.11 13.52
N ARG A 37 21.35 -15.90 13.36
CA ARG A 37 21.07 -14.98 14.48
C ARG A 37 19.90 -15.47 15.32
N THR A 38 18.91 -16.07 14.68
CA THR A 38 17.66 -16.53 15.30
C THR A 38 17.59 -18.04 15.48
N SER A 39 18.47 -18.81 14.83
CA SER A 39 18.50 -20.26 14.88
C SER A 39 19.31 -20.82 16.05
N GLY A 40 18.87 -21.95 16.61
CA GLY A 40 19.69 -22.83 17.44
C GLY A 40 19.20 -22.98 18.88
N GLY A 41 19.30 -24.21 19.41
CA GLY A 41 18.90 -24.52 20.79
C GLY A 41 17.41 -24.33 21.10
N GLY A 42 16.54 -24.37 20.09
CA GLY A 42 15.10 -24.12 20.22
C GLY A 42 14.72 -22.63 20.28
N ARG A 43 15.65 -21.73 19.93
CA ARG A 43 15.42 -20.28 19.96
C ARG A 43 14.31 -19.87 19.02
N GLU A 44 14.21 -20.49 17.84
CA GLU A 44 13.18 -20.18 16.86
C GLU A 44 11.76 -20.44 17.39
N GLU A 45 11.54 -21.53 18.14
CA GLU A 45 10.26 -21.82 18.78
C GLU A 45 9.94 -20.81 19.88
N VAL A 46 10.95 -20.44 20.68
CA VAL A 46 10.80 -19.42 21.73
C VAL A 46 10.43 -18.07 21.13
N LEU A 47 11.08 -17.66 20.03
CA LEU A 47 10.78 -16.41 19.34
C LEU A 47 9.36 -16.42 18.76
N VAL A 48 8.94 -17.50 18.11
CA VAL A 48 7.58 -17.61 17.57
C VAL A 48 6.53 -17.58 18.69
N ALA A 49 6.77 -18.28 19.80
CA ALA A 49 5.88 -18.24 20.96
C ALA A 49 5.81 -16.83 21.58
N GLU A 50 6.94 -16.11 21.61
CA GLU A 50 6.99 -14.71 22.06
C GLU A 50 6.22 -13.78 21.13
N ILE A 51 6.32 -13.96 19.80
CA ILE A 51 5.52 -13.20 18.83
C ILE A 51 4.02 -13.47 19.04
N GLU A 52 3.62 -14.73 19.20
CA GLU A 52 2.22 -15.12 19.46
C GLU A 52 1.70 -14.48 20.75
N ARG A 53 2.49 -14.53 21.82
CA ARG A 53 2.15 -13.94 23.12
C ARG A 53 1.98 -12.42 23.02
N ARG A 54 2.93 -11.73 22.40
CA ARG A 54 2.88 -10.27 22.19
C ARG A 54 1.71 -9.86 21.30
N THR A 55 1.44 -10.63 20.24
CA THR A 55 0.30 -10.38 19.35
C THR A 55 -1.00 -10.35 20.15
N LYS A 56 -1.24 -11.34 21.00
CA LYS A 56 -2.44 -11.38 21.88
C LYS A 56 -2.50 -10.19 22.85
N SER A 57 -1.37 -9.80 23.43
CA SER A 57 -1.31 -8.62 24.30
C SER A 57 -1.65 -7.33 23.56
N LEU A 58 -1.14 -7.16 22.34
CA LEU A 58 -1.46 -6.00 21.49
C LEU A 58 -2.92 -6.01 21.02
N GLU A 59 -3.45 -7.18 20.64
CA GLU A 59 -4.86 -7.33 20.27
C GLU A 59 -5.80 -6.92 21.41
N ALA A 60 -5.46 -7.23 22.67
CA ALA A 60 -6.25 -6.78 23.82
C ALA A 60 -6.32 -5.25 23.97
N VAL A 61 -5.35 -4.51 23.40
CA VAL A 61 -5.29 -3.04 23.42
C VAL A 61 -6.01 -2.45 22.20
N TYR A 62 -5.74 -2.99 21.01
CA TYR A 62 -6.11 -2.38 19.74
C TYR A 62 -7.40 -2.93 19.14
N LEU A 63 -7.82 -4.14 19.51
CA LEU A 63 -9.02 -4.76 18.95
C LEU A 63 -10.29 -4.23 19.65
N GLY A 64 -11.28 -3.82 18.86
CA GLY A 64 -12.59 -3.38 19.38
C GLY A 64 -12.63 -1.93 19.90
N ASN A 65 -11.48 -1.33 20.19
CA ASN A 65 -11.33 0.10 20.43
C ASN A 65 -10.59 0.73 19.25
N PHE A 66 -11.09 1.82 18.66
CA PHE A 66 -10.45 2.49 17.52
C PHE A 66 -10.03 3.94 17.83
N ALA A 67 -10.05 4.34 19.11
CA ALA A 67 -9.65 5.69 19.55
C ALA A 67 -8.18 6.03 19.22
N TRP A 68 -7.34 5.02 18.98
CA TRP A 68 -5.96 5.17 18.56
C TRP A 68 -5.78 5.52 17.07
N MET A 69 -6.82 5.40 16.24
CA MET A 69 -6.74 5.73 14.83
C MET A 69 -6.68 7.24 14.62
N LYS A 70 -5.65 7.72 13.91
CA LYS A 70 -5.47 9.13 13.59
C LYS A 70 -6.13 9.49 12.26
N GLY A 71 -6.53 10.75 12.10
CA GLY A 71 -7.15 11.28 10.88
C GLY A 71 -8.66 11.55 11.03
N PRO A 72 -9.29 12.26 10.07
CA PRO A 72 -10.70 12.57 10.13
C PRO A 72 -11.55 11.28 10.01
N SER A 73 -12.48 11.07 10.94
CA SER A 73 -13.51 10.04 10.83
C SER A 73 -14.65 10.52 9.93
N ARG A 74 -15.25 9.62 9.15
CA ARG A 74 -16.51 9.91 8.44
C ARG A 74 -17.68 9.69 9.39
N ASP A 75 -18.68 10.58 9.34
CA ASP A 75 -19.88 10.49 10.20
C ASP A 75 -20.63 9.15 10.06
N ASP A 76 -20.52 8.51 8.89
CA ASP A 76 -21.14 7.21 8.58
C ASP A 76 -20.43 5.99 9.23
N GLU A 77 -19.22 6.16 9.78
CA GLU A 77 -18.44 5.08 10.40
C GLU A 77 -19.08 4.54 11.68
N ALA A 78 -19.84 5.39 12.38
CA ALA A 78 -20.58 5.03 13.58
C ALA A 78 -21.76 4.08 13.28
N ALA A 79 -22.30 4.11 12.05
CA ALA A 79 -23.42 3.27 11.61
C ALA A 79 -22.97 1.94 10.98
N SER A 80 -21.69 1.83 10.58
CA SER A 80 -21.08 0.58 10.13
C SER A 80 -20.87 -0.35 11.33
N GLY A 81 -21.65 -1.42 11.44
CA GLY A 81 -21.47 -2.44 12.49
C GLY A 81 -20.05 -2.98 12.46
N GLY A 82 -19.39 -3.05 13.63
CA GLY A 82 -17.96 -3.36 13.79
C GLY A 82 -17.50 -4.50 12.89
N ASP A 83 -16.78 -4.13 11.83
CA ASP A 83 -16.62 -5.03 10.69
C ASP A 83 -15.51 -6.06 10.95
N ALA A 84 -15.82 -7.28 10.56
CA ALA A 84 -14.90 -8.41 10.52
C ALA A 84 -13.55 -8.05 9.88
N ARG A 85 -13.59 -7.25 8.81
CA ARG A 85 -12.44 -6.87 7.99
C ARG A 85 -11.44 -6.00 8.75
N ASP A 86 -11.91 -4.99 9.46
CA ASP A 86 -11.06 -4.14 10.29
C ASP A 86 -10.37 -4.97 11.37
N ALA A 87 -11.10 -5.89 12.02
CA ALA A 87 -10.55 -6.77 13.05
C ALA A 87 -9.42 -7.67 12.53
N SER A 88 -9.53 -8.24 11.32
CA SER A 88 -8.45 -9.01 10.71
C SER A 88 -7.22 -8.16 10.41
N HIS A 89 -7.40 -6.93 9.92
CA HIS A 89 -6.28 -6.02 9.68
C HIS A 89 -5.60 -5.56 10.98
N VAL A 90 -6.37 -5.30 12.05
CA VAL A 90 -5.80 -5.01 13.38
C VAL A 90 -4.98 -6.19 13.89
N SER A 91 -5.54 -7.42 13.88
CA SER A 91 -4.81 -8.62 14.31
C SER A 91 -3.50 -8.82 13.53
N ARG A 92 -3.54 -8.59 12.22
CA ARG A 92 -2.38 -8.66 11.35
C ARG A 92 -1.34 -7.59 11.67
N ALA A 93 -1.75 -6.33 11.87
CA ALA A 93 -0.87 -5.25 12.29
C ALA A 93 -0.24 -5.54 13.66
N CYS A 94 -1.01 -6.04 14.64
CA CYS A 94 -0.49 -6.48 15.94
C CYS A 94 0.60 -7.55 15.78
N ARG A 95 0.42 -8.50 14.88
CA ARG A 95 1.41 -9.56 14.62
C ARG A 95 2.69 -9.02 13.99
N VAL A 96 2.58 -8.09 13.05
CA VAL A 96 3.73 -7.41 12.44
C VAL A 96 4.53 -6.66 13.50
N LEU A 97 3.86 -5.90 14.36
CA LEU A 97 4.50 -5.18 15.45
C LEU A 97 5.15 -6.13 16.46
N ALA A 98 4.45 -7.20 16.84
CA ALA A 98 4.98 -8.25 17.72
C ALA A 98 6.24 -8.91 17.11
N THR A 99 6.22 -9.17 15.80
CA THR A 99 7.38 -9.70 15.07
C THR A 99 8.55 -8.73 15.11
N HIS A 100 8.31 -7.45 14.81
CA HIS A 100 9.32 -6.40 14.93
C HIS A 100 9.92 -6.36 16.34
N GLN A 101 9.10 -6.30 17.38
CA GLN A 101 9.56 -6.22 18.77
C GLN A 101 10.34 -7.45 19.22
N ALA A 102 9.92 -8.65 18.82
CA ALA A 102 10.58 -9.90 19.20
C ALA A 102 11.93 -10.08 18.47
N LEU A 103 12.02 -9.65 17.21
CA LEU A 103 13.21 -9.83 16.39
C LEU A 103 14.22 -8.69 16.53
N SER A 104 13.80 -7.45 16.84
CA SER A 104 14.70 -6.29 16.92
C SER A 104 16.01 -6.54 17.69
N PRO A 105 16.03 -7.25 18.85
CA PRO A 105 17.28 -7.53 19.57
C PRO A 105 18.31 -8.37 18.79
N PHE A 106 17.87 -9.12 17.78
CA PHE A 106 18.70 -10.02 16.98
C PHE A 106 19.12 -9.41 15.64
N PHE A 107 18.52 -8.29 15.25
CA PHE A 107 18.76 -7.62 13.96
C PHE A 107 19.17 -6.17 14.19
N PRO A 108 20.48 -5.89 14.36
CA PRO A 108 20.98 -4.52 14.43
C PRO A 108 20.68 -3.72 13.16
N ASP A 109 20.62 -4.41 12.02
CA ASP A 109 20.18 -3.88 10.74
C ASP A 109 18.68 -4.11 10.57
N THR A 110 17.91 -3.03 10.68
CA THR A 110 16.45 -3.04 10.59
C THR A 110 15.93 -3.43 9.21
N SER A 111 16.73 -3.28 8.14
CA SER A 111 16.30 -3.61 6.77
C SER A 111 16.01 -5.10 6.58
N LYS A 112 16.90 -5.96 7.07
CA LYS A 112 16.73 -7.43 7.00
C LYS A 112 15.53 -7.92 7.79
N MET A 113 15.24 -7.30 8.94
CA MET A 113 14.05 -7.61 9.72
C MET A 113 12.78 -7.19 8.96
N VAL A 114 12.79 -6.01 8.35
CA VAL A 114 11.69 -5.50 7.51
C VAL A 114 11.43 -6.46 6.33
N ASP A 115 12.47 -7.01 5.70
CA ASP A 115 12.29 -7.98 4.63
C ASP A 115 11.64 -9.29 5.11
N ILE A 116 12.05 -9.82 6.27
CA ILE A 116 11.40 -10.99 6.88
C ILE A 116 9.92 -10.73 7.14
N ILE A 117 9.59 -9.55 7.69
CA ILE A 117 8.21 -9.15 7.93
C ILE A 117 7.46 -9.06 6.60
N ARG A 118 8.03 -8.37 5.61
CA ARG A 118 7.41 -8.14 4.30
C ARG A 118 7.10 -9.44 3.55
N GLU A 119 8.01 -10.41 3.58
CA GLU A 119 7.78 -11.75 3.02
C GLU A 119 6.52 -12.39 3.61
N HIS A 120 6.37 -12.36 4.94
CA HIS A 120 5.22 -12.93 5.65
C HIS A 120 3.94 -12.09 5.53
N GLU A 121 4.08 -10.84 5.11
CA GLU A 121 2.98 -9.92 4.82
C GLU A 121 2.52 -9.99 3.35
N GLY A 122 2.96 -11.01 2.61
CA GLY A 122 2.45 -11.29 1.26
C GLY A 122 3.35 -10.82 0.12
N ALA A 123 4.54 -10.30 0.42
CA ALA A 123 5.58 -10.10 -0.59
C ALA A 123 6.43 -11.35 -0.83
N GLU A 124 6.03 -12.51 -0.30
CA GLU A 124 6.63 -13.79 -0.68
C GLU A 124 6.61 -13.92 -2.22
N ALA A 125 7.79 -14.24 -2.78
CA ALA A 125 8.04 -14.09 -4.20
C ALA A 125 7.13 -14.94 -5.07
N LEU A 126 6.81 -16.17 -4.66
CA LEU A 126 5.93 -17.05 -5.40
C LEU A 126 4.48 -16.54 -5.36
N ALA A 127 3.96 -16.17 -4.20
CA ALA A 127 2.62 -15.63 -4.04
C ALA A 127 2.43 -14.33 -4.84
N SER A 128 3.37 -13.40 -4.71
CA SER A 128 3.38 -12.14 -5.47
C SER A 128 3.46 -12.39 -6.99
N SER A 129 4.29 -13.35 -7.40
CA SER A 129 4.42 -13.79 -8.80
C SER A 129 3.11 -14.37 -9.36
N VAL A 130 2.44 -15.23 -8.60
CA VAL A 130 1.15 -15.84 -9.00
C VAL A 130 0.06 -14.79 -9.12
N LEU A 131 -0.04 -13.88 -8.15
CA LEU A 131 -1.00 -12.78 -8.19
C LEU A 131 -0.76 -11.87 -9.40
N GLY A 132 0.48 -11.42 -9.59
CA GLY A 132 0.85 -10.57 -10.72
C GLY A 132 0.58 -11.25 -12.08
N ALA A 133 0.83 -12.57 -12.17
CA ALA A 133 0.49 -13.34 -13.38
C ALA A 133 -1.02 -13.41 -13.62
N GLY A 134 -1.83 -13.59 -12.55
CA GLY A 134 -3.28 -13.58 -12.63
C GLY A 134 -3.84 -12.23 -13.11
N VAL A 135 -3.33 -11.12 -12.57
CA VAL A 135 -3.68 -9.77 -13.01
C VAL A 135 -3.29 -9.56 -14.48
N ALA A 136 -2.07 -9.94 -14.87
CA ALA A 136 -1.61 -9.83 -16.25
C ALA A 136 -2.48 -10.64 -17.23
N ALA A 137 -2.86 -11.88 -16.87
CA ALA A 137 -3.77 -12.70 -17.67
C ALA A 137 -5.15 -12.04 -17.81
N ALA A 138 -5.71 -11.51 -16.72
CA ALA A 138 -6.97 -10.78 -16.77
C ALA A 138 -6.90 -9.53 -17.69
N MET A 139 -5.76 -8.83 -17.70
CA MET A 139 -5.50 -7.70 -18.60
C MET A 139 -5.42 -8.11 -20.08
N MET A 140 -5.01 -9.34 -20.38
CA MET A 140 -5.03 -9.87 -21.75
C MET A 140 -6.44 -10.22 -22.23
N MET A 141 -7.34 -10.58 -21.32
CA MET A 141 -8.70 -11.02 -21.65
C MET A 141 -9.72 -9.88 -21.66
N THR A 142 -9.40 -8.73 -21.06
CA THR A 142 -10.31 -7.59 -21.02
C THR A 142 -10.26 -6.76 -22.30
N ARG A 143 -11.42 -6.20 -22.69
CA ARG A 143 -11.52 -5.21 -23.77
C ARG A 143 -11.16 -3.79 -23.29
N ASP A 144 -11.19 -3.55 -21.99
CA ASP A 144 -10.85 -2.27 -21.37
C ASP A 144 -9.90 -2.49 -20.17
N PRO A 145 -8.57 -2.43 -20.41
CA PRO A 145 -7.56 -2.56 -19.36
C PRO A 145 -7.65 -1.47 -18.30
N THR A 146 -7.97 -0.23 -18.70
CA THR A 146 -8.10 0.89 -17.74
C THR A 146 -9.27 0.64 -16.80
N ALA A 147 -10.45 0.31 -17.31
CA ALA A 147 -11.62 0.05 -16.46
C ALA A 147 -11.39 -1.16 -15.53
N LEU A 148 -10.71 -2.21 -16.01
CA LEU A 148 -10.33 -3.34 -15.17
C LEU A 148 -9.38 -2.91 -14.05
N ALA A 149 -8.34 -2.14 -14.36
CA ALA A 149 -7.40 -1.64 -13.36
C ALA A 149 -8.09 -0.76 -12.31
N VAL A 150 -8.97 0.15 -12.74
CA VAL A 150 -9.80 0.97 -11.83
C VAL A 150 -10.66 0.10 -10.93
N ARG A 151 -11.28 -0.96 -11.47
CA ARG A 151 -12.10 -1.89 -10.68
C ARG A 151 -11.26 -2.64 -9.63
N ILE A 152 -10.07 -3.10 -10.00
CA ILE A 152 -9.14 -3.77 -9.06
C ILE A 152 -8.70 -2.79 -7.97
N VAL A 153 -8.32 -1.56 -8.33
CA VAL A 153 -7.91 -0.54 -7.34
C VAL A 153 -9.08 -0.15 -6.43
N ARG A 154 -10.31 -0.02 -6.95
CA ARG A 154 -11.50 0.19 -6.11
C ARG A 154 -11.75 -0.97 -5.14
N ALA A 155 -11.45 -2.20 -5.56
CA ALA A 155 -11.61 -3.37 -4.69
C ALA A 155 -10.65 -3.34 -3.48
N LEU A 156 -9.48 -2.69 -3.60
CA LEU A 156 -8.56 -2.49 -2.45
C LEU A 156 -9.24 -1.77 -1.28
N ALA A 157 -10.05 -0.75 -1.56
CA ALA A 157 -10.78 -0.05 -0.51
C ALA A 157 -11.75 -0.98 0.22
N TYR A 158 -12.35 -1.94 -0.51
CA TYR A 158 -13.22 -2.95 0.10
C TYR A 158 -12.44 -3.93 0.97
N ASP A 159 -11.27 -4.38 0.51
CA ASP A 159 -10.44 -5.34 1.26
C ASP A 159 -9.94 -4.74 2.58
N HIS A 160 -9.60 -3.44 2.56
CA HIS A 160 -9.04 -2.73 3.71
C HIS A 160 -10.03 -2.39 4.85
N GLY A 161 -11.34 -2.52 4.60
CA GLY A 161 -12.38 -2.19 5.58
C GLY A 161 -12.73 -0.70 5.62
N ASP A 162 -13.84 -0.37 6.28
CA ASP A 162 -14.48 0.94 6.17
C ASP A 162 -14.05 1.93 7.27
N ARG A 163 -13.52 1.45 8.41
CA ARG A 163 -13.10 2.31 9.53
C ARG A 163 -11.62 2.66 9.47
N GLY A 164 -10.79 1.69 9.10
CA GLY A 164 -9.34 1.86 9.07
C GLY A 164 -8.82 2.75 7.95
N TRP A 165 -9.63 2.93 6.91
CA TRP A 165 -9.20 3.46 5.62
C TRP A 165 -10.29 4.34 5.01
N ALA A 166 -10.13 5.66 5.12
CA ALA A 166 -11.09 6.61 4.57
C ALA A 166 -10.73 6.91 3.11
N TRP A 167 -10.97 5.95 2.21
CA TRP A 167 -10.68 6.13 0.79
C TRP A 167 -11.72 7.03 0.11
N THR A 168 -11.24 7.92 -0.76
CA THR A 168 -12.05 8.78 -1.62
C THR A 168 -11.51 8.80 -3.03
N GLU A 169 -12.39 8.91 -4.02
CA GLU A 169 -11.98 9.15 -5.41
C GLU A 169 -11.51 10.59 -5.53
N ALA A 170 -10.27 10.77 -6.00
CA ALA A 170 -9.75 12.10 -6.28
C ALA A 170 -10.48 12.69 -7.49
N ARG A 171 -10.87 13.96 -7.41
CA ARG A 171 -11.58 14.64 -8.49
C ARG A 171 -10.65 14.82 -9.70
N PRO A 172 -11.08 14.47 -10.93
CA PRO A 172 -10.31 14.77 -12.12
C PRO A 172 -10.12 16.29 -12.26
N GLY A 173 -8.88 16.75 -12.44
CA GLY A 173 -8.56 18.15 -12.76
C GLY A 173 -8.04 19.04 -11.64
N VAL A 174 -7.87 18.53 -10.41
CA VAL A 174 -7.00 19.21 -9.44
C VAL A 174 -5.58 18.73 -9.72
N GLY A 175 -4.87 19.47 -10.56
CA GLY A 175 -3.43 19.31 -10.70
C GLY A 175 -2.82 19.28 -9.30
N VAL A 176 -2.20 18.16 -8.94
CA VAL A 176 -1.33 18.14 -7.77
C VAL A 176 -0.10 18.91 -8.22
N ASP A 177 -0.11 20.22 -7.99
CA ASP A 177 1.01 21.09 -8.24
C ASP A 177 2.24 20.46 -7.61
N ARG A 178 3.19 20.11 -8.48
CA ARG A 178 4.54 19.71 -8.11
C ARG A 178 5.19 20.93 -7.46
N GLY A 179 5.16 20.96 -6.13
CA GLY A 179 5.98 21.84 -5.30
C GLY A 179 5.60 23.32 -5.35
N SER A 180 4.78 23.74 -4.39
CA SER A 180 4.94 25.08 -3.81
C SER A 180 5.55 24.90 -2.42
N THR A 181 6.88 24.86 -2.40
CA THR A 181 7.62 25.18 -1.20
C THR A 181 7.46 26.67 -0.95
N GLY A 182 6.67 27.00 0.08
CA GLY A 182 6.78 28.26 0.82
C GLY A 182 6.31 29.52 0.10
N ASP A 183 5.04 29.87 0.30
CA ASP A 183 4.67 31.28 0.40
C ASP A 183 4.09 31.55 1.79
N ARG A 184 5.02 31.70 2.74
CA ARG A 184 4.74 32.23 4.08
C ARG A 184 5.19 33.69 4.04
N ARG A 185 4.31 34.58 3.58
CA ARG A 185 4.44 36.03 3.80
C ARG A 185 3.12 36.60 4.29
N SER A 186 3.04 36.77 5.61
CA SER A 186 2.68 38.06 6.21
C SER A 186 2.97 38.03 7.71
N ALA A 187 3.53 39.13 8.19
CA ALA A 187 3.89 39.47 9.57
C ALA A 187 5.19 38.83 10.10
N GLU A 188 6.33 39.51 9.97
CA GLU A 188 6.81 40.46 10.99
C GLU A 188 8.11 41.16 10.53
N ALA A 189 8.20 42.44 10.86
CA ALA A 189 9.32 43.32 10.57
C ALA A 189 10.38 43.23 11.68
N PHE A 190 11.66 43.12 11.32
CA PHE A 190 12.73 44.06 11.77
C PHE A 190 14.13 43.61 11.32
N ALA A 191 14.97 44.63 11.12
CA ALA A 191 16.44 44.65 11.13
C ALA A 191 17.20 44.11 9.90
N GLY A 192 17.85 45.05 9.20
CA GLY A 192 18.67 44.82 8.02
C GLY A 192 20.08 44.33 8.32
N SER A 193 20.76 43.87 7.27
CA SER A 193 22.16 44.21 6.98
C SER A 193 22.54 43.69 5.59
N ALA A 194 23.37 44.45 4.91
CA ALA A 194 23.81 44.29 3.52
C ALA A 194 24.79 43.14 3.31
N ALA A 195 24.81 42.57 2.09
CA ALA A 195 25.99 42.53 1.20
C ALA A 195 25.79 41.55 0.01
N THR A 196 26.09 42.04 -1.20
CA THR A 196 26.78 41.40 -2.35
C THR A 196 26.51 39.91 -2.65
N GLY A 197 26.19 39.45 -3.85
CA GLY A 197 26.46 39.89 -5.22
C GLY A 197 26.56 38.63 -6.11
N ILE A 198 26.74 38.84 -7.42
CA ILE A 198 27.08 37.86 -8.48
C ILE A 198 25.87 37.25 -9.22
N GLU A 199 25.76 37.67 -10.49
CA GLU A 199 24.87 37.14 -11.53
C GLU A 199 25.35 35.78 -12.06
N PRO A 200 24.44 34.87 -12.48
CA PRO A 200 24.79 33.71 -13.25
C PRO A 200 24.41 33.89 -14.73
N GLY A 201 25.41 34.08 -15.57
CA GLY A 201 25.34 33.76 -16.99
C GLY A 201 26.07 32.44 -17.24
N THR A 202 25.38 31.41 -17.71
CA THR A 202 25.86 30.43 -18.71
C THR A 202 24.68 29.50 -19.05
N THR A 203 24.11 29.72 -20.22
CA THR A 203 23.12 28.86 -20.87
C THR A 203 23.78 27.59 -21.39
N GLY A 204 23.51 26.45 -20.77
CA GLY A 204 23.89 25.12 -21.24
C GLY A 204 22.68 24.20 -21.30
N ARG A 205 22.25 23.85 -22.52
CA ARG A 205 21.14 22.94 -22.84
C ARG A 205 21.05 21.73 -21.91
N ILE A 206 20.00 21.67 -21.12
CA ILE A 206 19.47 20.41 -20.60
C ILE A 206 18.50 19.89 -21.66
N GLY A 207 18.80 18.69 -22.17
CA GLY A 207 17.91 17.98 -23.07
C GLY A 207 16.54 17.82 -22.43
N ASP A 208 15.55 18.28 -23.17
CA ASP A 208 14.13 18.07 -22.99
C ASP A 208 13.87 16.55 -22.84
N VAL A 209 13.74 16.08 -21.60
CA VAL A 209 13.24 14.73 -21.30
C VAL A 209 11.72 14.86 -21.35
N GLY A 210 11.16 14.35 -22.43
CA GLY A 210 9.83 14.68 -22.91
C GLY A 210 8.70 14.51 -21.89
N ASP A 211 7.64 15.28 -22.16
CA ASP A 211 6.29 15.17 -21.63
C ASP A 211 5.87 13.70 -21.46
N ASP A 212 5.92 13.19 -20.23
CA ASP A 212 5.17 12.00 -19.82
C ASP A 212 3.68 12.41 -19.75
N ASP A 213 3.06 12.42 -20.92
CA ASP A 213 1.67 12.83 -21.18
C ASP A 213 0.69 11.71 -20.77
N ASP A 214 0.93 11.10 -19.60
CA ASP A 214 0.09 10.09 -18.99
C ASP A 214 -1.10 10.77 -18.28
N GLU A 215 -2.31 10.53 -18.77
CA GLU A 215 -3.52 11.08 -18.17
C GLU A 215 -3.97 10.17 -17.02
N ALA A 216 -4.07 10.73 -15.81
CA ALA A 216 -4.65 10.02 -14.67
C ALA A 216 -6.12 9.69 -14.97
N ALA A 217 -6.40 8.43 -15.28
CA ALA A 217 -7.75 7.94 -15.54
C ALA A 217 -8.54 7.77 -14.23
N TYR A 218 -7.83 7.55 -13.12
CA TYR A 218 -8.41 7.38 -11.80
C TYR A 218 -7.35 7.62 -10.72
N ALA A 219 -7.77 8.16 -9.60
CA ALA A 219 -6.94 8.23 -8.40
C ALA A 219 -7.80 7.98 -7.17
N MET A 220 -7.27 7.19 -6.24
CA MET A 220 -7.87 6.89 -4.96
C MET A 220 -6.93 7.37 -3.87
N GLU A 221 -7.44 8.15 -2.93
CA GLU A 221 -6.64 8.75 -1.87
C GLU A 221 -7.21 8.48 -0.49
N THR A 222 -6.34 8.42 0.52
CA THR A 222 -6.76 8.37 1.92
C THR A 222 -5.78 9.09 2.82
N SER A 223 -6.30 9.90 3.75
CA SER A 223 -5.52 10.52 4.82
C SER A 223 -5.48 9.67 6.10
N ARG A 224 -6.08 8.48 6.06
CA ARG A 224 -6.23 7.59 7.22
C ARG A 224 -5.82 6.17 6.86
N CYS A 225 -4.89 5.62 7.63
CA CYS A 225 -4.43 4.26 7.46
C CYS A 225 -4.31 3.57 8.82
N LEU A 226 -4.96 2.42 8.95
CA LEU A 226 -4.96 1.58 10.13
C LEU A 226 -3.54 1.16 10.54
N TYR A 227 -2.77 0.61 9.61
CA TYR A 227 -1.40 0.17 9.87
C TYR A 227 -0.52 1.32 10.34
N HIS A 228 -0.54 2.44 9.60
CA HIS A 228 0.24 3.61 9.98
C HIS A 228 -0.15 4.14 11.37
N SER A 229 -1.44 4.24 11.68
CA SER A 229 -1.91 4.73 12.99
C SER A 229 -1.47 3.83 14.13
N LEU A 230 -1.61 2.50 13.98
CA LEU A 230 -1.22 1.52 14.99
C LEU A 230 0.29 1.55 15.22
N PHE A 231 1.08 1.52 14.15
CA PHE A 231 2.54 1.55 14.26
C PHE A 231 3.08 2.88 14.78
N ALA A 232 2.44 4.00 14.42
CA ALA A 232 2.78 5.31 14.95
C ALA A 232 2.47 5.44 16.45
N ALA A 233 1.41 4.80 16.95
CA ALA A 233 1.11 4.76 18.39
C ALA A 233 2.21 4.04 19.18
N GLU A 234 2.95 3.16 18.53
CA GLU A 234 4.00 2.31 19.10
C GLU A 234 5.42 2.80 18.72
N GLY A 235 5.52 4.00 18.15
CA GLY A 235 6.78 4.65 17.82
C GLY A 235 7.54 4.06 16.61
N VAL A 236 6.89 3.25 15.78
CA VAL A 236 7.51 2.57 14.62
C VAL A 236 6.74 2.79 13.30
N PRO A 237 6.37 4.03 12.92
CA PRO A 237 5.49 4.29 11.78
C PRO A 237 6.01 3.75 10.44
N GLY A 238 7.34 3.68 10.25
CA GLY A 238 7.99 3.16 9.05
C GLY A 238 7.70 1.68 8.75
N LEU A 239 7.19 0.92 9.72
CA LEU A 239 6.85 -0.49 9.55
C LEU A 239 5.73 -0.72 8.52
N VAL A 240 4.93 0.31 8.19
CA VAL A 240 3.92 0.23 7.14
C VAL A 240 4.53 -0.03 5.74
N ALA A 241 5.80 0.33 5.53
CA ALA A 241 6.55 0.00 4.31
C ALA A 241 6.86 -1.50 4.16
N ALA A 242 6.60 -2.30 5.20
CA ALA A 242 6.67 -3.76 5.18
C ALA A 242 5.29 -4.42 4.99
N THR A 243 4.20 -3.65 5.03
CA THR A 243 2.83 -4.17 4.99
C THR A 243 2.12 -3.68 3.72
N CYS A 244 0.97 -3.03 3.86
CA CYS A 244 0.09 -2.61 2.78
C CYS A 244 0.80 -1.73 1.72
N CYS A 245 1.78 -0.91 2.12
CA CYS A 245 2.52 -0.09 1.16
C CYS A 245 3.39 -0.94 0.20
N ALA A 246 3.85 -2.11 0.62
CA ALA A 246 4.71 -2.98 -0.19
C ALA A 246 3.93 -4.01 -1.02
N VAL A 247 2.74 -4.40 -0.58
CA VAL A 247 2.01 -5.54 -1.17
C VAL A 247 0.76 -5.14 -1.94
N ASP A 248 0.22 -3.93 -1.72
CA ASP A 248 -1.07 -3.51 -2.29
C ASP A 248 -0.94 -2.46 -3.40
N GLY A 249 -1.87 -2.51 -4.35
CA GLY A 249 -1.95 -1.57 -5.45
C GLY A 249 -0.91 -1.86 -6.52
N GLU A 250 0.15 -1.05 -6.58
CA GLU A 250 1.18 -1.10 -7.62
C GLU A 250 1.83 -2.49 -7.78
N ALA A 251 2.13 -3.16 -6.66
CA ALA A 251 2.79 -4.47 -6.67
C ALA A 251 2.00 -5.53 -7.48
N TRP A 252 0.68 -5.44 -7.51
CA TRP A 252 -0.19 -6.38 -8.24
C TRP A 252 -0.08 -6.24 -9.76
N PHE A 253 0.36 -5.08 -10.24
CA PHE A 253 0.48 -4.75 -11.66
C PHE A 253 1.91 -4.88 -12.18
N SER A 254 2.86 -5.31 -11.33
CA SER A 254 4.29 -5.46 -11.66
C SER A 254 4.58 -6.33 -12.90
N ARG A 255 3.66 -7.23 -13.26
CA ARG A 255 3.76 -8.12 -14.43
C ARG A 255 2.89 -7.72 -15.61
N VAL A 256 2.12 -6.63 -15.51
CA VAL A 256 1.26 -6.17 -16.60
C VAL A 256 2.13 -5.54 -17.69
N PRO A 257 2.14 -6.08 -18.92
CA PRO A 257 2.98 -5.55 -19.98
C PRO A 257 2.59 -4.12 -20.39
N ALA A 258 3.58 -3.27 -20.69
CA ALA A 258 3.36 -1.88 -21.09
C ALA A 258 2.41 -1.69 -22.29
N ARG A 259 2.31 -2.71 -23.18
CA ARG A 259 1.39 -2.70 -24.34
C ARG A 259 -0.08 -2.53 -23.97
N HIS A 260 -0.47 -2.80 -22.72
CA HIS A 260 -1.83 -2.58 -22.24
C HIS A 260 -2.14 -1.10 -21.96
N GLY A 261 -1.14 -0.21 -22.04
CA GLY A 261 -1.32 1.24 -21.93
C GLY A 261 -1.88 1.70 -20.59
N VAL A 262 -1.74 0.88 -19.55
CA VAL A 262 -2.20 1.15 -18.19
C VAL A 262 -1.04 0.99 -17.23
N THR A 263 -0.89 1.95 -16.31
CA THR A 263 0.10 1.91 -15.24
C THR A 263 -0.61 2.20 -13.93
N VAL A 264 -0.26 1.46 -12.88
CA VAL A 264 -0.79 1.68 -11.52
C VAL A 264 0.37 2.04 -10.62
N ARG A 265 0.30 3.19 -9.94
CA ARG A 265 1.38 3.71 -9.11
C ARG A 265 0.88 4.16 -7.75
N ARG A 266 1.70 3.96 -6.71
CA ARG A 266 1.56 4.65 -5.44
C ARG A 266 2.42 5.92 -5.49
N THR A 267 1.77 7.08 -5.52
CA THR A 267 2.46 8.38 -5.71
C THR A 267 2.73 9.12 -4.40
N GLU A 268 1.93 8.85 -3.37
CA GLU A 268 2.09 9.38 -2.01
C GLU A 268 1.80 8.25 -1.01
N SER A 269 2.45 8.26 0.15
CA SER A 269 2.18 7.33 1.25
C SER A 269 2.45 7.94 2.62
N LEU A 270 1.51 7.72 3.55
CA LEU A 270 1.69 8.06 4.97
C LEU A 270 2.96 7.42 5.56
N GLY A 271 3.34 6.24 5.09
CA GLY A 271 4.56 5.54 5.49
C GLY A 271 5.87 6.23 5.11
N ALA A 272 5.85 7.03 4.02
CA ALA A 272 6.98 7.85 3.61
C ALA A 272 6.98 9.24 4.28
N GLY A 273 6.00 9.53 5.14
CA GLY A 273 5.82 10.83 5.78
C GLY A 273 4.95 11.81 4.99
N ASP A 274 4.33 11.38 3.89
CA ASP A 274 3.38 12.22 3.14
C ASP A 274 2.11 12.47 3.97
N GLY A 275 1.33 13.49 3.60
CA GLY A 275 0.07 13.81 4.29
C GLY A 275 -1.08 12.83 4.02
N ARG A 276 -0.91 11.91 3.06
CA ARG A 276 -1.93 10.96 2.59
C ARG A 276 -1.28 9.83 1.78
N CYS A 277 -2.06 8.79 1.52
CA CYS A 277 -1.75 7.74 0.55
C CYS A 277 -2.51 7.99 -0.76
N VAL A 278 -1.85 7.91 -1.91
CA VAL A 278 -2.49 8.07 -3.23
C VAL A 278 -2.08 6.93 -4.16
N ILE A 279 -3.07 6.18 -4.66
CA ILE A 279 -2.90 5.17 -5.72
C ILE A 279 -3.55 5.70 -6.99
N ARG A 280 -2.79 5.75 -8.09
CA ARG A 280 -3.25 6.24 -9.40
C ARG A 280 -3.31 5.12 -10.42
N VAL A 281 -4.30 5.18 -11.29
CA VAL A 281 -4.36 4.44 -12.54
C VAL A 281 -4.16 5.45 -13.66
N GLU A 282 -3.06 5.30 -14.37
CA GLU A 282 -2.64 6.16 -15.46
C GLU A 282 -2.91 5.44 -16.79
N ARG A 283 -3.43 6.18 -17.77
CA ARG A 283 -3.63 5.70 -19.13
C ARG A 283 -2.65 6.40 -20.06
N ARG A 284 -1.86 5.60 -20.78
CA ARG A 284 -0.96 6.12 -21.80
C ARG A 284 -1.76 6.61 -23.01
N ARG A 285 -1.60 7.88 -23.39
CA ARG A 285 -2.34 8.50 -24.53
C ARG A 285 -2.08 7.79 -25.87
N ASP A 286 -0.88 7.23 -26.05
CA ASP A 286 -0.48 6.51 -27.27
C ASP A 286 -1.26 5.21 -27.53
N ALA A 287 -1.88 4.61 -26.51
CA ALA A 287 -2.62 3.36 -26.65
C ALA A 287 -3.84 3.49 -27.60
N ARG A 288 -4.37 4.71 -27.79
CA ARG A 288 -5.46 4.97 -28.75
C ARG A 288 -5.01 4.88 -30.21
N ARG A 289 -3.74 5.13 -30.53
CA ARG A 289 -3.21 5.06 -31.91
C ARG A 289 -2.99 3.63 -32.41
N PHE A 290 -2.70 2.70 -31.50
CA PHE A 290 -2.44 1.29 -31.87
C PHE A 290 -3.71 0.52 -32.25
N VAL A 291 -4.87 0.91 -31.73
CA VAL A 291 -6.15 0.28 -32.09
C VAL A 291 -6.71 0.86 -33.40
N ALA A 292 -6.49 2.15 -33.66
CA ALA A 292 -6.94 2.80 -34.89
C ALA A 292 -6.19 2.31 -36.15
N SER A 293 -4.93 1.91 -36.02
CA SER A 293 -4.10 1.45 -37.15
C SER A 293 -4.33 0.00 -37.59
N ASN A 294 -5.04 -0.80 -36.80
CA ASN A 294 -5.41 -2.18 -37.16
C ASN A 294 -6.87 -2.31 -37.67
N GLY A 295 -7.61 -1.20 -37.78
CA GLY A 295 -8.99 -1.16 -38.27
C GLY A 295 -9.13 -0.88 -39.78
N GLU A 296 -8.05 -0.51 -40.46
CA GLU A 296 -8.03 -0.27 -41.91
C GLU A 296 -7.29 -1.41 -42.62
N TYR A 297 -7.90 -2.60 -42.69
CA TYR A 297 -7.59 -3.53 -43.78
C TYR A 297 -8.75 -3.56 -44.77
N GLN A 298 -8.44 -3.06 -45.96
CA GLN A 298 -9.30 -2.71 -47.05
C GLN A 298 -10.19 -3.86 -47.52
N GLY A 299 -11.45 -3.54 -47.78
CA GLY A 299 -12.23 -4.25 -48.78
C GLY A 299 -11.55 -4.14 -50.16
N LYS A 300 -11.15 -5.30 -50.68
CA LYS A 300 -11.02 -5.61 -52.11
C LYS A 300 -11.62 -7.01 -52.22
N GLY A 301 -12.79 -7.22 -52.82
CA GLY A 301 -13.12 -6.86 -54.19
C GLY A 301 -12.68 -8.00 -55.09
N SER A 302 -13.52 -9.02 -55.22
CA SER A 302 -13.72 -9.93 -56.36
C SER A 302 -14.91 -10.84 -56.07
#